data_AF-A0A2V9VSR2-F1
#
_entry.id   AF-A0A2V9VSR2-F1
#
_cell.length_a   1.000
_cell.length_b   1.000
_cell.length_c   1.000
_cell.angle_alpha   90.00
_cell.angle_beta   90.00
_cell.angle_gamma   90.00
#
_symmetry.space_group_name_H-M   'P 1'
#
loop_
_entity.id
_entity.type
_entity.pdbx_description
1 polymer ?
#
loop_
_entity_poly.entity_id
_entity_poly.type
_entity_poly.pdbx_seq_one_letter_code
_entity_poly.pdbx_strand_id
1 'polypeptide(L)' 'MKAGLRFAWQEGYGAFSVSPSRVADVQRYIRNQAEHHKKRNFEQEFVGLLRKSGIPFEEKYVFG' A
#
# COMPACT_ATOMS: atom_id res chain seq x y z
N MET A 1 29.90 11.93 -10.57
CA MET A 1 28.70 12.76 -10.32
C MET A 1 27.60 11.83 -9.82
N LYS A 2 27.10 11.99 -8.58
CA LYS A 2 25.94 11.22 -8.13
C LYS A 2 24.71 11.86 -8.75
N ALA A 3 24.10 11.19 -9.73
CA ALA A 3 22.76 11.54 -10.16
C ALA A 3 21.84 11.38 -8.94
N GLY A 4 21.38 12.48 -8.36
CA GLY A 4 20.31 12.42 -7.38
C GLY A 4 19.13 11.71 -8.03
N LEU A 5 18.57 10.70 -7.35
CA LEU A 5 17.33 10.04 -7.77
C LEU A 5 16.33 11.14 -8.17
N ARG A 6 15.95 11.21 -9.44
CA ARG A 6 14.93 12.15 -9.90
C ARG A 6 13.66 11.82 -9.13
N PHE A 7 13.22 12.77 -8.29
CA PHE A 7 11.93 12.66 -7.65
C PHE A 7 10.85 12.60 -8.75
N ALA A 8 9.99 11.60 -8.68
CA ALA A 8 8.81 11.48 -9.51
C ALA A 8 7.63 11.11 -8.60
N TRP A 9 6.46 11.63 -8.95
CA TRP A 9 5.21 11.18 -8.33
C TRP A 9 4.90 9.76 -8.81
N GLN A 10 4.31 8.96 -7.92
CA GLN A 10 3.75 7.67 -8.33
C GLN A 10 2.60 7.90 -9.34
N GLU A 11 2.47 7.00 -10.30
CA GLU A 11 1.45 7.10 -11.35
C GLU A 11 0.05 6.69 -10.84
N GLY A 12 -0.05 6.02 -9.68
CA GLY A 12 -1.33 5.60 -9.09
C GLY A 12 -1.30 5.51 -7.57
N TYR A 13 -2.48 5.58 -6.93
CA TYR A 13 -2.62 5.45 -5.47
C TYR A 13 -3.96 4.82 -5.08
N GLY A 14 -4.01 4.23 -3.89
CA GLY A 14 -5.24 3.74 -3.26
C GLY A 14 -5.51 4.48 -1.94
N ALA A 15 -6.78 4.80 -1.68
CA ALA A 15 -7.21 5.41 -0.43
C ALA A 15 -8.23 4.51 0.27
N PHE A 16 -7.98 4.21 1.54
CA PHE A 16 -8.81 3.32 2.35
C PHE A 16 -9.23 4.03 3.64
N SER A 17 -10.51 3.90 4.00
CA SER A 17 -11.02 4.44 5.27
C SER A 17 -10.88 3.41 6.39
N VAL A 18 -10.58 3.88 7.60
CA VAL A 18 -10.54 3.06 8.82
C VAL A 18 -11.31 3.75 9.94
N SER A 19 -11.81 2.96 10.90
CA SER A 19 -12.39 3.52 12.13
C SER A 19 -11.36 4.39 12.86
N PRO A 20 -11.75 5.54 13.46
CA PRO A 20 -10.86 6.38 14.25
C PRO A 20 -10.11 5.61 15.36
N SER A 21 -10.73 4.56 15.92
CA SER A 21 -10.11 3.68 16.92
C SER A 21 -8.82 2.98 16.43
N ARG A 22 -8.63 2.87 15.10
CA ARG A 22 -7.49 2.17 14.48
C ARG A 22 -6.32 3.07 14.11
N VAL A 23 -6.36 4.37 14.43
CA VAL A 23 -5.28 5.31 14.08
C VAL A 23 -3.92 4.83 14.61
N ALA A 24 -3.84 4.37 15.85
CA ALA A 24 -2.60 3.87 16.44
C ALA A 24 -2.04 2.63 15.71
N ASP A 25 -2.93 1.76 15.23
CA ASP A 25 -2.55 0.57 14.45
C ASP A 25 -2.02 0.95 13.07
N VAL A 26 -2.67 1.88 12.39
CA VAL A 26 -2.22 2.39 11.09
C VAL A 26 -0.87 3.09 11.21
N GLN A 27 -0.67 3.91 12.25
CA GLN A 27 0.63 4.53 12.52
C GLN A 27 1.73 3.49 12.73
N ARG A 28 1.45 2.43 13.51
CA ARG A 28 2.40 1.33 13.74
C ARG A 28 2.70 0.56 12.44
N TYR A 29 1.68 0.33 11.63
CA TYR A 29 1.81 -0.32 10.33
C TYR A 29 2.72 0.49 9.38
N ILE A 30 2.49 1.80 9.24
CA ILE A 30 3.31 2.68 8.39
C ILE A 30 4.78 2.71 8.86
N ARG A 31 5.01 2.87 10.18
CA ARG A 31 6.38 2.89 10.73
C ARG A 31 7.18 1.61 10.44
N ASN A 32 6.50 0.47 10.38
CA ASN A 32 7.15 -0.83 10.18
C ASN A 32 7.08 -1.31 8.72
N GLN A 33 6.65 -0.47 7.77
CA GLN A 33 6.37 -0.93 6.42
C GLN A 33 7.63 -1.42 5.68
N ALA A 34 8.80 -0.82 5.92
CA ALA A 34 10.06 -1.30 5.33
C ALA A 34 10.38 -2.75 5.71
N GLU A 35 10.18 -3.13 6.98
CA GLU A 35 10.36 -4.52 7.42
C GLU A 35 9.24 -5.44 6.91
N HIS A 36 8.01 -4.93 6.82
CA HIS A 36 6.89 -5.66 6.23
C HIS A 36 7.16 -6.02 4.77
N HIS A 37 7.69 -5.06 4.00
CA HIS A 37 7.98 -5.19 2.57
C HIS A 37 9.16 -6.11 2.25
N LYS A 38 9.97 -6.48 3.24
CA LYS A 38 10.94 -7.58 3.08
C LYS A 38 10.28 -8.94 2.88
N LYS A 39 9.03 -9.11 3.32
CA LYS A 39 8.30 -10.40 3.31
C LYS A 39 7.07 -10.39 2.40
N ARG A 40 6.56 -9.22 2.05
CA ARG A 40 5.35 -9.05 1.25
C ARG A 40 5.54 -7.93 0.25
N ASN A 41 5.30 -8.19 -1.02
CA ASN A 41 5.42 -7.14 -2.03
C ASN A 41 4.18 -6.22 -2.05
N PHE A 42 4.30 -5.11 -2.77
CA PHE A 42 3.23 -4.11 -2.91
C PHE A 42 1.93 -4.72 -3.45
N GLU A 43 1.99 -5.52 -4.51
CA GLU A 43 0.80 -6.11 -5.16
C GLU A 43 -0.01 -6.99 -4.20
N GLN A 44 0.68 -7.89 -3.50
CA GLN A 44 0.08 -8.76 -2.49
C GLN A 44 -0.59 -7.95 -1.38
N GLU A 45 0.03 -6.84 -0.98
CA GLU A 45 -0.51 -5.96 0.05
C GLU A 45 -1.72 -5.17 -0.43
N PHE A 46 -1.65 -4.59 -1.62
CA PHE A 46 -2.73 -3.83 -2.24
C PHE A 46 -3.98 -4.71 -2.43
N VAL A 47 -3.83 -5.91 -2.99
CA VAL A 47 -4.90 -6.91 -3.08
C VAL A 47 -5.44 -7.27 -1.69
N GLY A 48 -4.57 -7.38 -0.69
CA GLY A 48 -4.96 -7.60 0.69
C GLY A 48 -5.83 -6.48 1.27
N LEU A 49 -5.53 -5.22 0.95
CA LEU A 49 -6.29 -4.05 1.38
C LEU A 49 -7.64 -3.98 0.66
N LEU A 50 -7.71 -4.29 -0.63
CA LEU A 50 -8.98 -4.40 -1.38
C LEU A 50 -9.90 -5.44 -0.73
N ARG A 51 -9.39 -6.65 -0.48
CA ARG A 51 -10.14 -7.74 0.17
C ARG A 51 -10.62 -7.34 1.57
N LYS A 52 -9.74 -6.76 2.41
CA LYS A 52 -10.09 -6.30 3.77
C LYS A 52 -11.15 -5.21 3.79
N SER A 53 -11.21 -4.41 2.73
CA SER A 53 -12.15 -3.30 2.58
C SER A 53 -13.44 -3.72 1.87
N GLY A 54 -13.57 -4.99 1.47
CA GLY A 54 -14.73 -5.51 0.76
C GLY A 54 -14.90 -4.93 -0.65
N ILE A 55 -13.84 -4.40 -1.25
CA ILE A 55 -13.89 -3.84 -2.61
C ILE A 55 -13.83 -5.01 -3.60
N PRO A 56 -14.84 -5.20 -4.48
CA PRO A 56 -14.77 -6.21 -5.53
C PRO A 56 -13.77 -5.80 -6.60
N PHE A 57 -12.96 -6.76 -7.06
CA PHE A 57 -12.02 -6.58 -8.15
C PHE A 57 -11.82 -7.90 -8.91
N GLU A 58 -11.45 -7.82 -10.17
CA GLU A 58 -10.99 -8.96 -10.95
C GLU A 58 -9.46 -8.90 -11.03
N GLU A 59 -8.77 -9.99 -10.67
CA GLU A 59 -7.30 -10.02 -10.54
C GLU A 59 -6.57 -9.55 -11.81
N LYS A 60 -7.11 -9.86 -13.00
CA LYS A 60 -6.58 -9.45 -14.31
C LYS A 60 -6.63 -7.93 -14.59
N TYR A 61 -7.35 -7.16 -13.79
CA TYR A 61 -7.51 -5.70 -13.96
C TYR A 61 -6.92 -4.88 -12.80
N VAL A 62 -6.34 -5.54 -11.79
CA VAL A 62 -5.76 -4.85 -10.62
C VAL A 62 -4.42 -4.21 -10.96
N PHE A 63 -3.68 -4.85 -11.86
CA PHE A 63 -2.36 -4.43 -12.31
C PHE A 63 -2.39 -4.33 -13.83
N GLY A 64 -1.78 -3.27 -14.37
CA GLY A 64 -1.65 -3.00 -15.80
C GLY A 64 -0.20 -3.09 -16.25
#